data_AF-A0A6P4FC65-F1
#
_entry.id   AF-A0A6P4FC65-F1
#
_cell.length_a   1.000
_cell.length_b   1.000
_cell.length_c   1.000
_cell.angle_alpha   90.00
_cell.angle_beta   90.00
_cell.angle_gamma   90.00
#
_symmetry.space_group_name_H-M   'P 1'
#
loop_
_entity.id
_entity.type
_entity.pdbx_description
1 polymer ?
#
loop_
_entity_poly.entity_id
_entity_poly.type
_entity_poly.pdbx_seq_one_letter_code
_entity_poly.pdbx_strand_id
1 'polypeptide(L)'
;MFLPETATFCITLLVYGAILLLLIYYVLTLADLECDYLNAQECCRRLNFWVIPKFGSHALLCGLLLIGGHWVMFLLNLPMVIWLFYELNRQRRDSLGVYDPVDIHSRGLLKVHLRNCMIYLGYYFVMFFVGLYCLISSLIKGDPIKRYEDDEIVTDF
;
A
#
# COMPACT_ATOMS: atom_id res chain seq x y z
N MET A 1 -22.07 -0.33 9.62
CA MET A 1 -22.42 -1.35 10.62
C MET A 1 -21.81 -2.70 10.22
N PHE A 2 -20.48 -2.88 10.23
CA PHE A 2 -19.87 -4.22 10.06
C PHE A 2 -18.54 -4.40 10.83
N LEU A 3 -17.76 -3.35 11.09
CA LEU A 3 -16.60 -3.38 12.00
C LEU A 3 -16.51 -2.08 12.82
N PRO A 4 -16.02 -2.10 14.06
CA PRO A 4 -15.70 -0.87 14.79
C PRO A 4 -14.59 -0.09 14.06
N GLU A 5 -14.66 1.24 14.06
CA GLU A 5 -13.74 2.12 13.32
C GLU A 5 -12.27 1.79 13.64
N THR A 6 -11.97 1.59 14.92
CA THR A 6 -10.65 1.21 15.41
C THR A 6 -10.15 -0.10 14.80
N ALA A 7 -11.01 -1.13 14.67
CA ALA A 7 -10.62 -2.39 14.06
C ALA A 7 -10.36 -2.25 12.55
N THR A 8 -11.12 -1.39 11.87
CA THR A 8 -10.91 -1.09 10.44
C THR A 8 -9.55 -0.43 10.22
N PHE A 9 -9.17 0.53 11.07
CA PHE A 9 -7.84 1.16 11.00
C PHE A 9 -6.71 0.19 11.36
N CYS A 10 -6.90 -0.68 12.36
CA CYS A 10 -5.94 -1.74 12.68
C CYS A 10 -5.69 -2.66 11.49
N ILE A 11 -6.75 -3.17 10.85
CA ILE A 11 -6.65 -4.04 9.68
C ILE A 11 -5.97 -3.30 8.52
N THR A 12 -6.35 -2.05 8.27
CA THR A 12 -5.75 -1.21 7.23
C THR A 12 -4.23 -1.06 7.44
N LEU A 13 -3.81 -0.83 8.68
CA LEU A 13 -2.40 -0.68 9.04
C LEU A 13 -1.62 -1.99 8.87
N LEU A 14 -2.19 -3.12 9.29
CA LEU A 14 -1.60 -4.45 9.09
C LEU A 14 -1.41 -4.75 7.59
N VAL A 15 -2.40 -4.42 6.77
CA VAL A 15 -2.31 -4.61 5.31
C VAL A 15 -1.25 -3.70 4.70
N TYR A 16 -1.15 -2.43 5.09
CA TYR A 16 -0.05 -1.56 4.63
C TYR A 16 1.32 -2.11 5.03
N GLY A 17 1.46 -2.61 6.26
CA GLY A 17 2.69 -3.28 6.73
C GLY A 17 3.04 -4.51 5.88
N ALA A 18 2.05 -5.36 5.58
CA ALA A 18 2.26 -6.53 4.73
C ALA A 18 2.68 -6.15 3.28
N ILE A 19 2.06 -5.12 2.70
CA ILE A 19 2.42 -4.60 1.38
C ILE A 19 3.84 -4.02 1.39
N LEU A 20 4.23 -3.29 2.45
CA LEU A 20 5.58 -2.76 2.60
C LEU A 20 6.63 -3.89 2.65
N LEU A 21 6.40 -4.94 3.44
CA LEU A 21 7.30 -6.08 3.49
C LEU A 21 7.43 -6.78 2.14
N LEU A 22 6.31 -6.93 1.41
CA LEU A 22 6.30 -7.49 0.06
C LEU A 22 7.05 -6.60 -0.95
N LEU A 23 6.95 -5.27 -0.84
CA LEU A 23 7.71 -4.34 -1.66
C LEU A 23 9.21 -4.39 -1.37
N ILE A 24 9.61 -4.51 -0.10
CA ILE A 24 11.01 -4.72 0.28
C ILE A 24 11.52 -6.02 -0.32
N TYR A 25 10.75 -7.10 -0.24
CA TYR A 25 11.07 -8.38 -0.90
C TYR A 25 11.29 -8.23 -2.41
N TYR A 26 10.45 -7.43 -3.09
CA TYR A 26 10.63 -7.12 -4.51
C TYR A 26 11.91 -6.34 -4.81
N VAL A 27 12.21 -5.30 -4.03
CA VAL A 27 13.45 -4.52 -4.21
C VAL A 27 14.67 -5.43 -4.02
N LEU A 28 14.67 -6.28 -3.00
CA LEU A 28 15.76 -7.23 -2.75
C LEU A 28 15.91 -8.24 -3.89
N THR A 29 14.81 -8.87 -4.34
CA THR A 29 14.86 -9.85 -5.43
C THR A 29 15.33 -9.23 -6.75
N LEU A 30 14.95 -7.98 -7.02
CA LEU A 30 15.41 -7.24 -8.20
C LEU A 30 16.87 -6.78 -8.06
N ALA A 31 17.35 -6.45 -6.86
CA ALA A 31 18.75 -6.15 -6.61
C ALA A 31 19.65 -7.39 -6.75
N ASP A 32 19.19 -8.55 -6.28
CA ASP A 32 19.87 -9.83 -6.49
C ASP A 32 20.00 -10.15 -7.99
N LEU A 33 18.98 -9.79 -8.77
CA LEU A 33 19.01 -9.91 -10.23
C LEU A 33 19.96 -8.89 -10.89
N GLU A 34 20.01 -7.63 -10.42
CA GLU A 34 20.93 -6.61 -10.96
C GLU A 34 22.40 -6.97 -10.73
N CYS A 35 22.69 -7.64 -9.62
CA CYS A 35 24.02 -8.16 -9.30
C CYS A 35 24.33 -9.52 -9.97
N ASP A 36 23.49 -9.98 -10.91
CA ASP A 36 23.63 -11.27 -11.62
C ASP A 36 23.68 -12.50 -10.66
N TYR A 37 23.14 -12.40 -9.44
CA TYR A 37 23.10 -13.53 -8.48
C TYR A 37 21.97 -14.53 -8.75
N LEU A 38 20.90 -14.12 -9.45
CA LEU A 38 19.68 -14.91 -9.65
C LEU A 38 19.30 -14.95 -11.14
N ASN A 39 18.82 -16.10 -11.64
CA ASN A 39 18.36 -16.21 -13.03
C ASN A 39 17.05 -15.40 -13.24
N ALA A 40 16.96 -14.67 -14.35
CA ALA A 40 15.80 -13.83 -14.67
C ALA A 40 14.48 -14.60 -14.68
N GLN A 41 14.46 -15.85 -15.17
CA GLN A 41 13.26 -16.69 -15.18
C GLN A 41 12.76 -17.04 -13.76
N GLU A 42 13.68 -17.37 -12.85
CA GLU A 42 13.34 -17.71 -11.46
C GLU A 42 12.87 -16.46 -10.70
N CYS A 43 13.49 -15.30 -10.97
CA CYS A 43 13.03 -14.01 -10.46
C CYS A 43 11.59 -13.71 -10.92
N CYS A 44 11.30 -13.80 -12.23
CA CYS A 44 9.97 -13.53 -12.78
C CYS A 44 8.90 -14.45 -12.19
N ARG A 45 9.21 -15.74 -12.02
CA ARG A 45 8.29 -16.73 -11.42
C ARG A 45 7.92 -16.35 -9.98
N ARG A 46 8.92 -15.98 -9.17
CA ARG A 46 8.71 -15.54 -7.78
C ARG A 46 7.92 -14.23 -7.73
N LEU A 47 8.29 -13.25 -8.54
CA LEU A 47 7.61 -11.96 -8.60
C LEU A 47 6.15 -12.11 -9.02
N ASN A 48 5.88 -12.84 -10.09
CA ASN A 48 4.53 -13.00 -10.63
C ASN A 48 3.59 -13.71 -9.65
N PHE A 49 4.09 -14.63 -8.83
CA PHE A 49 3.30 -15.26 -7.77
C PHE A 49 2.80 -14.25 -6.73
N TRP A 50 3.66 -13.29 -6.34
CA TRP A 50 3.34 -12.27 -5.34
C TRP A 50 2.58 -11.06 -5.90
N VAL A 51 2.48 -10.92 -7.23
CA VAL A 51 1.72 -9.85 -7.89
C VAL A 51 0.25 -9.96 -7.52
N ILE A 52 -0.35 -11.14 -7.63
CA ILE A 52 -1.78 -11.33 -7.34
C ILE A 52 -2.10 -10.93 -5.88
N PRO A 53 -1.38 -11.42 -4.84
CA PRO A 53 -1.54 -10.96 -3.47
C PRO A 53 -1.40 -9.44 -3.27
N LYS A 54 -0.44 -8.80 -3.94
CA LYS A 54 -0.23 -7.34 -3.83
C LYS A 54 -1.44 -6.56 -4.35
N PHE A 55 -1.93 -6.90 -5.55
CA PHE A 55 -3.07 -6.21 -6.15
C PHE A 55 -4.36 -6.52 -5.38
N GLY A 56 -4.55 -7.78 -4.97
CA GLY A 56 -5.70 -8.21 -4.18
C GLY A 56 -5.79 -7.53 -2.82
N SER A 57 -4.67 -7.42 -2.10
CA SER A 57 -4.63 -6.74 -0.80
C SER A 57 -4.93 -5.23 -0.91
N HIS A 58 -4.41 -4.55 -1.93
CA HIS A 58 -4.70 -3.14 -2.15
C HIS A 58 -6.16 -2.88 -2.58
N ALA A 59 -6.71 -3.74 -3.44
CA ALA A 59 -8.12 -3.68 -3.83
C ALA A 59 -9.06 -3.94 -2.64
N LEU A 60 -8.73 -4.94 -1.80
CA LEU A 60 -9.46 -5.24 -0.57
C LEU A 60 -9.44 -4.05 0.38
N LEU A 61 -8.27 -3.39 0.55
CA LEU A 61 -8.13 -2.21 1.39
C LEU A 61 -8.99 -1.03 0.89
N CYS A 62 -9.00 -0.79 -0.43
CA CYS A 62 -9.91 0.21 -1.01
C CYS A 62 -11.39 -0.14 -0.79
N GLY A 63 -11.77 -1.42 -0.94
CA GLY A 63 -13.13 -1.88 -0.67
C GLY A 63 -13.54 -1.69 0.80
N LEU A 64 -12.66 -2.02 1.75
CA LEU A 64 -12.89 -1.80 3.18
C LEU A 64 -13.07 -0.32 3.52
N LEU A 65 -12.22 0.56 2.96
CA LEU A 65 -12.32 2.01 3.18
C LEU A 65 -13.60 2.61 2.59
N LEU A 66 -14.05 2.09 1.44
CA LEU A 66 -15.29 2.51 0.80
C LEU A 66 -16.52 2.11 1.62
N ILE A 67 -16.55 0.87 2.14
CA ILE A 67 -17.62 0.39 3.03
C ILE A 67 -17.60 1.13 4.37
N GLY A 68 -16.41 1.50 4.86
CA GLY A 68 -16.23 2.29 6.08
C GLY A 68 -16.61 3.77 5.95
N GLY A 69 -16.89 4.27 4.74
CA GLY A 69 -17.28 5.66 4.52
C GLY A 69 -16.15 6.68 4.76
N HIS A 70 -14.88 6.24 4.77
CA HIS A 70 -13.72 7.11 5.00
C HIS A 70 -13.22 7.73 3.69
N TRP A 71 -13.98 8.70 3.17
CA TRP A 71 -13.74 9.34 1.87
C TRP A 71 -12.34 9.96 1.73
N VAL A 72 -11.80 10.56 2.79
CA VAL A 72 -10.47 11.20 2.77
C VAL A 72 -9.36 10.18 2.50
N MET A 73 -9.42 9.02 3.14
CA MET A 73 -8.43 7.93 2.95
C MET A 73 -8.60 7.23 1.61
N PHE A 74 -9.81 7.16 1.09
CA PHE A 74 -10.04 6.71 -0.27
C PHE A 74 -9.42 7.68 -1.29
N LEU A 75 -9.57 8.99 -1.08
CA LEU A 75 -9.00 10.02 -1.96
C LEU A 75 -7.47 10.00 -1.98
N LEU A 76 -6.84 9.73 -0.83
CA LEU A 76 -5.39 9.52 -0.77
C LEU A 76 -4.94 8.27 -1.55
N ASN A 77 -5.78 7.21 -1.61
CA ASN A 77 -5.49 5.99 -2.37
C ASN A 77 -5.83 6.05 -3.87
N LEU A 78 -6.64 7.02 -4.32
CA LEU A 78 -6.96 7.22 -5.74
C LEU A 78 -5.76 7.23 -6.68
N PRO A 79 -4.67 8.00 -6.43
CA PRO A 79 -3.52 8.02 -7.34
C PRO A 79 -2.94 6.62 -7.56
N MET A 80 -2.89 5.78 -6.52
CA MET A 80 -2.43 4.39 -6.66
C MET A 80 -3.42 3.52 -7.41
N VAL A 81 -4.72 3.65 -7.16
CA VAL A 81 -5.75 2.87 -7.88
C VAL A 81 -5.73 3.21 -9.37
N ILE A 82 -5.62 4.50 -9.72
CA ILE A 82 -5.52 4.97 -11.11
C ILE A 82 -4.27 4.40 -11.75
N TRP A 83 -3.14 4.46 -11.06
CA TRP A 83 -1.89 3.94 -11.57
C TRP A 83 -1.92 2.41 -11.76
N LEU A 84 -2.50 1.69 -10.81
CA LEU A 84 -2.71 0.23 -10.88
C LEU A 84 -3.60 -0.16 -12.06
N PHE A 85 -4.67 0.60 -12.28
CA PHE A 85 -5.58 0.41 -13.41
C PHE A 85 -4.91 0.72 -14.74
N TYR A 86 -4.08 1.78 -14.79
CA TYR A 86 -3.27 2.10 -15.96
C TYR A 86 -2.27 0.99 -16.27
N GLU A 87 -1.58 0.46 -15.26
CA GLU A 87 -0.63 -0.65 -15.38
C GLU A 87 -1.33 -1.92 -15.89
N LEU A 88 -2.50 -2.24 -15.36
CA LEU A 88 -3.30 -3.40 -15.80
C LEU A 88 -3.77 -3.27 -17.26
N ASN A 89 -4.18 -2.08 -17.69
CA ASN A 89 -4.63 -1.84 -19.08
C ASN A 89 -3.47 -1.77 -20.07
N ARG A 90 -2.29 -1.29 -19.63
CA ARG A 90 -1.10 -1.22 -20.47
C ARG A 90 -0.48 -2.59 -20.70
N GLN A 91 -0.77 -3.57 -19.85
CA GLN A 91 -0.29 -4.92 -20.02
C GLN A 91 -0.90 -5.59 -21.25
N ARG A 92 -0.05 -6.01 -22.19
CA ARG A 92 -0.47 -6.80 -23.35
C ARG A 92 -0.93 -8.18 -22.87
N ARG A 93 -2.10 -8.62 -23.31
CA ARG A 93 -2.73 -9.91 -22.97
C ARG A 93 -1.94 -11.16 -23.38
N ASP A 94 -0.82 -11.01 -24.09
CA ASP A 94 -0.01 -12.08 -24.67
C ASP A 94 1.31 -12.34 -23.90
N SER A 95 1.47 -11.69 -22.74
CA SER A 95 2.66 -11.78 -21.88
C SER A 95 2.44 -12.81 -20.76
N LEU A 96 3.48 -13.55 -20.38
CA LEU A 96 3.43 -14.65 -19.39
C LEU A 96 3.24 -14.17 -17.93
N GLY A 97 3.14 -12.86 -17.71
CA GLY A 97 2.91 -12.24 -16.40
C GLY A 97 3.17 -10.73 -16.45
N VAL A 98 3.09 -10.04 -15.31
CA VAL A 98 3.50 -8.61 -15.21
C VAL A 98 5.00 -8.43 -15.46
N TYR A 99 5.76 -9.50 -15.23
CA TYR A 99 7.20 -9.53 -15.40
C TYR A 99 7.58 -10.61 -16.39
N ASP A 100 7.97 -10.21 -17.60
CA ASP A 100 8.50 -11.11 -18.62
C ASP A 100 10.02 -11.20 -18.56
N PRO A 101 10.60 -12.42 -18.69
CA PRO A 101 12.04 -12.63 -18.61
C PRO A 101 12.81 -11.99 -19.78
N VAL A 102 12.15 -11.80 -20.92
CA VAL A 102 12.73 -11.14 -22.10
C VAL A 102 12.87 -9.63 -21.88
N ASP A 103 11.88 -9.00 -21.24
CA ASP A 103 11.90 -7.56 -20.94
C ASP A 103 12.87 -7.23 -19.81
N ILE A 104 12.95 -8.08 -18.78
CA ILE A 104 13.81 -7.90 -17.61
C ILE A 104 15.31 -7.99 -17.92
N HIS A 105 15.71 -8.78 -18.92
CA HIS A 105 17.12 -8.92 -19.30
C HIS A 105 17.70 -7.62 -19.92
N SER A 106 16.86 -6.75 -20.44
CA SER A 106 17.31 -5.44 -20.89
C SER A 106 17.60 -4.54 -19.67
N ARG A 107 18.89 -4.32 -19.38
CA ARG A 107 19.36 -3.58 -18.18
C ARG A 107 18.70 -2.20 -18.00
N GLY A 108 18.21 -1.58 -19.08
CA GLY A 108 17.45 -0.32 -19.02
C GLY A 108 16.05 -0.47 -18.42
N LEU A 109 15.30 -1.52 -18.77
CA LEU A 109 13.96 -1.77 -18.23
C LEU A 109 13.99 -2.25 -16.78
N LEU A 110 15.03 -3.02 -16.37
CA LEU A 110 15.22 -3.43 -14.98
C LEU A 110 15.31 -2.22 -14.03
N LYS A 111 16.12 -1.22 -14.38
CA LYS A 111 16.25 0.02 -13.60
C LYS A 111 14.95 0.83 -13.54
N VAL A 112 14.13 0.78 -14.58
CA VAL A 112 12.80 1.42 -14.58
C VAL A 112 11.85 0.69 -13.62
N HIS A 113 11.83 -0.64 -13.62
CA HIS A 113 11.02 -1.43 -12.68
C HIS A 113 11.45 -1.23 -11.23
N LEU A 114 12.77 -1.22 -10.96
CA LEU A 114 13.32 -0.90 -9.65
C LEU A 114 12.91 0.51 -9.20
N ARG A 115 13.03 1.52 -10.07
CA ARG A 115 12.62 2.89 -9.76
C ARG A 115 11.12 2.98 -9.45
N ASN A 116 10.27 2.32 -10.23
CA ASN A 116 8.83 2.27 -9.97
C ASN A 116 8.54 1.57 -8.62
N CYS A 117 9.24 0.47 -8.32
CA CYS A 117 9.14 -0.23 -7.04
C CYS A 117 9.53 0.68 -5.86
N MET A 118 10.60 1.46 -6.00
CA MET A 118 11.04 2.44 -4.99
C MET A 118 10.03 3.56 -4.77
N ILE A 119 9.39 4.05 -5.85
CA ILE A 119 8.31 5.05 -5.74
C ILE A 119 7.12 4.46 -4.96
N TYR A 120 6.71 3.23 -5.29
CA TYR A 120 5.66 2.55 -4.57
C TYR A 120 6.00 2.37 -3.09
N LEU A 121 7.23 1.94 -2.79
CA LEU A 121 7.70 1.78 -1.41
C LEU A 121 7.56 3.10 -0.64
N GLY A 122 8.02 4.21 -1.21
CA GLY A 122 7.89 5.53 -0.60
C GLY A 122 6.43 5.94 -0.37
N TYR A 123 5.55 5.70 -1.36
CA TYR A 123 4.12 5.98 -1.22
C TYR A 123 3.48 5.18 -0.08
N TYR A 124 3.66 3.85 -0.06
CA TYR A 124 3.07 2.99 0.96
C TYR A 124 3.65 3.27 2.35
N PHE A 125 4.89 3.73 2.42
CA PHE A 125 5.53 4.15 3.66
C PHE A 125 4.87 5.40 4.24
N VAL A 126 4.59 6.42 3.40
CA VAL A 126 3.84 7.61 3.82
C VAL A 126 2.41 7.22 4.25
N MET A 127 1.73 6.37 3.47
CA MET A 127 0.37 5.91 3.80
C MET A 127 0.32 5.10 5.10
N PHE A 128 1.39 4.39 5.45
CA PHE A 128 1.49 3.69 6.72
C PHE A 128 1.46 4.67 7.92
N PHE A 129 2.19 5.80 7.84
CA PHE A 129 2.13 6.83 8.88
C PHE A 129 0.76 7.53 8.95
N VAL A 130 0.13 7.77 7.80
CA VAL A 130 -1.25 8.30 7.78
C VAL A 130 -2.22 7.31 8.42
N GLY A 131 -2.07 6.01 8.15
CA GLY A 131 -2.84 4.94 8.79
C GLY A 131 -2.63 4.90 10.30
N LEU A 132 -1.38 5.06 10.77
CA LEU A 132 -1.05 5.18 12.19
C LEU A 132 -1.77 6.37 12.83
N TYR A 133 -1.71 7.56 12.21
CA TYR A 133 -2.38 8.75 12.73
C TYR A 133 -3.89 8.54 12.90
N CYS A 134 -4.55 7.96 11.90
CA CYS A 134 -5.99 7.69 11.97
C CYS A 134 -6.34 6.63 13.01
N LEU A 135 -5.51 5.61 13.19
CA LEU A 135 -5.68 4.63 14.26
C LEU A 135 -5.61 5.29 15.65
N ILE A 136 -4.59 6.11 15.90
CA ILE A 136 -4.42 6.80 17.18
C ILE A 136 -5.58 7.77 17.43
N SER A 137 -6.01 8.52 16.43
CA SER A 137 -7.17 9.43 16.54
C SER A 137 -8.46 8.66 16.87
N SER A 138 -8.67 7.49 16.26
CA SER A 138 -9.81 6.61 16.55
C SER A 138 -9.74 6.02 17.96
N LEU A 139 -8.54 5.69 18.44
CA LEU A 139 -8.34 5.16 19.78
C LEU A 139 -8.66 6.21 20.86
N ILE A 140 -8.16 7.44 20.68
CA ILE A 140 -8.42 8.57 21.59
C ILE A 140 -9.91 8.92 21.64
N LYS A 141 -10.63 8.82 20.52
CA LYS A 141 -12.09 9.03 20.49
C LYS A 141 -12.86 7.89 21.17
N GLY A 142 -12.32 6.68 21.18
CA GLY A 142 -12.93 5.50 21.80
C GLY A 142 -12.82 5.48 23.32
N ASP A 143 -11.83 6.19 23.89
CA ASP A 143 -11.72 6.40 25.32
C ASP A 143 -12.46 7.69 25.72
N PRO A 144 -13.56 7.63 26.51
CA PRO A 144 -14.18 8.81 27.08
C PRO A 144 -13.29 9.32 28.23
N ILE A 145 -12.11 9.85 27.92
CA ILE A 145 -11.44 10.75 28.84
C ILE A 145 -12.31 12.00 28.87
N LYS A 146 -13.22 12.06 29.85
CA LYS A 146 -13.90 13.30 30.26
C LYS A 146 -12.83 14.32 30.60
N ARG A 147 -12.37 15.08 29.62
CA ARG A 147 -11.77 16.39 29.86
C ARG A 147 -12.93 17.33 30.16
N TYR A 148 -13.37 17.31 31.42
CA TYR A 148 -13.97 18.50 32.03
C TYR A 148 -12.86 19.54 32.06
N GLU A 149 -12.92 20.53 31.18
CA GLU A 149 -12.28 21.85 31.25
C GLU A 149 -12.32 22.40 29.83
N ASP A 150 -13.29 23.29 29.58
CA ASP A 150 -13.17 24.45 28.67
C ASP A 150 -14.54 25.12 28.42
N ASP A 151 -15.43 25.24 29.42
CA ASP A 151 -16.66 26.06 29.31
C ASP A 151 -17.06 26.78 30.62
N GLU A 152 -16.10 27.09 31.51
CA GLU A 152 -16.34 28.01 32.63
C GLU A 152 -15.18 29.01 32.74
N ILE A 153 -15.03 29.87 31.72
CA ILE A 153 -14.45 31.19 31.97
C ILE A 153 -15.58 32.02 32.58
N VAL A 154 -15.70 31.92 33.90
CA VAL A 154 -16.44 32.87 34.74
C VAL A 154 -15.77 34.23 34.55
N THR A 155 -16.25 35.02 33.59
CA THR A 155 -16.05 36.47 33.60
C THR A 155 -17.12 37.06 34.51
N ASP A 156 -16.88 36.98 35.82
CA ASP A 156 -17.61 37.74 36.83
C ASP A 156 -16.68 38.88 37.27
N PHE A 157 -16.80 40.00 36.55
CA PHE A 157 -16.42 41.36 36.95
C PHE A 157 -17.36 42.35 36.26
#